data_AF-A0A1V5H893-F1
#
_entry.id   AF-A0A1V5H893-F1
#
_cell.length_a   1.000
_cell.length_b   1.000
_cell.length_c   1.000
_cell.angle_alpha   90.00
_cell.angle_beta   90.00
_cell.angle_gamma   90.00
#
_symmetry.space_group_name_H-M   'P 1'
#
loop_
_entity.id
_entity.type
_entity.pdbx_description
1 polymer ?
#
loop_
_entity_poly.entity_id
_entity_poly.type
_entity_poly.pdbx_seq_one_letter_code
_entity_poly.pdbx_strand_id
1 'polypeptide(L)'
;MRDRTYRAAMLWAFAATLAARPAATFTVWDTYGPFTLDTLTGGRAPELSAIPGQTVERGTDFTPIELDACVNDPDGSDAAIVWTVSGDQNLAVDIVARIATISPRDADWVGSETLLFRATDADGLYAEGEAVFTSGVGFDLILDPGWNLIALPVHTDRPVAEIMTGLAMPYAWGWSEQGNYERVTVLTPRRGCWVLHLQGAVVRVVGLPVAGTFVALRTGWNLIGAAVPPPFPAQPLDAASLFGPGQHDGICGWGWGWEGYLPTTGFSLGAGYWFYVPPGRQTPQDPRGTTPSAPAAGNGLTDPR
;
A
#
# COMPACT_ATOMS: atom_id res chain seq x y z
N MET A 1 64.56 3.07 9.27
CA MET A 1 63.56 3.60 8.33
C MET A 1 63.40 2.81 7.02
N ARG A 2 64.07 1.65 6.81
CA ARG A 2 63.92 0.82 5.59
C ARG A 2 63.08 -0.46 5.76
N ASP A 3 62.46 -0.64 6.93
CA ASP A 3 61.85 -1.93 7.32
C ASP A 3 60.31 -1.94 7.29
N ARG A 4 59.67 -0.76 7.29
CA ARG A 4 58.19 -0.66 7.22
C ARG A 4 57.65 -0.72 5.80
N THR A 5 58.47 -0.42 4.79
CA THR A 5 58.04 -0.37 3.38
C THR A 5 58.00 -1.75 2.72
N TYR A 6 58.81 -2.71 3.18
CA TYR A 6 58.78 -4.10 2.68
C TYR A 6 57.58 -4.90 3.21
N ARG A 7 57.07 -4.56 4.41
CA ARG A 7 55.86 -5.18 4.98
C ARG A 7 54.60 -4.90 4.15
N ALA A 8 54.51 -3.75 3.48
CA ALA A 8 53.34 -3.40 2.66
C ALA A 8 53.38 -4.03 1.25
N ALA A 9 54.56 -4.22 0.67
CA ALA A 9 54.72 -4.72 -0.70
C ALA A 9 54.51 -6.24 -0.82
N MET A 10 54.92 -7.02 0.18
CA MET A 10 54.65 -8.48 0.20
C MET A 10 53.19 -8.81 0.53
N LEU A 11 52.50 -7.98 1.31
CA LEU A 11 51.06 -8.16 1.59
C LEU A 11 50.17 -7.88 0.37
N TRP A 12 50.56 -6.96 -0.53
CA TRP A 12 49.77 -6.62 -1.72
C TRP A 12 49.88 -7.65 -2.86
N ALA A 13 51.06 -8.26 -3.05
CA ALA A 13 51.24 -9.24 -4.12
C ALA A 13 50.53 -10.60 -3.85
N PHE A 14 50.20 -10.89 -2.59
CA PHE A 14 49.51 -12.13 -2.21
C PHE A 14 47.98 -11.99 -2.15
N ALA A 15 47.46 -10.77 -1.91
CA ALA A 15 46.02 -10.51 -1.85
C ALA A 15 45.31 -10.72 -3.21
N ALA A 16 46.02 -10.57 -4.33
CA ALA A 16 45.44 -10.71 -5.68
C ALA A 16 45.16 -12.17 -6.10
N THR A 17 45.72 -13.17 -5.41
CA THR A 17 45.56 -14.60 -5.74
C THR A 17 44.59 -15.33 -4.79
N LEU A 18 43.97 -14.61 -3.85
CA LEU A 18 43.11 -15.18 -2.80
C LEU A 18 41.61 -15.25 -3.17
N ALA A 19 41.18 -14.66 -4.27
CA ALA A 19 39.75 -14.50 -4.60
C ALA A 19 39.08 -15.74 -5.21
N ALA A 20 39.73 -16.91 -5.28
CA ALA A 20 39.22 -18.03 -6.11
C ALA A 20 39.42 -19.45 -5.54
N ARG A 21 39.65 -19.63 -4.24
CA ARG A 21 39.77 -20.99 -3.64
C ARG A 21 39.00 -21.13 -2.32
N PRO A 22 38.41 -22.30 -2.04
CA PRO A 22 37.76 -22.55 -0.76
C PRO A 22 38.79 -22.64 0.37
N ALA A 23 38.31 -22.45 1.60
CA ALA A 23 39.05 -22.37 2.87
C ALA A 23 40.48 -22.94 2.85
N ALA A 24 41.46 -22.08 3.05
CA ALA A 24 42.86 -22.47 3.15
C ALA A 24 43.52 -21.78 4.35
N THR A 25 44.12 -22.59 5.22
CA THR A 25 45.03 -22.12 6.27
C THR A 25 46.38 -21.81 5.61
N PHE A 26 46.82 -20.56 5.70
CA PHE A 26 48.14 -20.17 5.21
C PHE A 26 49.07 -19.90 6.39
N THR A 27 50.16 -20.67 6.46
CA THR A 27 51.27 -20.39 7.36
C THR A 27 52.17 -19.36 6.68
N VAL A 28 52.18 -18.13 7.20
CA VAL A 28 53.09 -17.09 6.74
C VAL A 28 54.34 -17.14 7.61
N TRP A 29 55.50 -17.23 6.97
CA TRP A 29 56.78 -17.17 7.67
C TRP A 29 57.29 -15.72 7.66
N ASP A 30 57.50 -15.14 8.83
CA ASP A 30 58.27 -13.91 8.98
C ASP A 30 59.50 -14.10 9.88
N THR A 31 60.28 -13.03 10.07
CA THR A 31 61.51 -13.05 10.88
C THR A 31 61.28 -13.32 12.38
N TYR A 32 60.04 -13.37 12.85
CA TYR A 32 59.64 -13.67 14.22
C TYR A 32 59.03 -15.07 14.40
N GLY A 33 58.86 -15.82 13.31
CA GLY A 33 58.33 -17.19 13.31
C GLY A 33 57.10 -17.37 12.44
N PRO A 34 56.52 -18.58 12.40
CA PRO A 34 55.28 -18.82 11.69
C PRO A 34 54.12 -18.15 12.44
N PHE A 35 53.28 -17.41 11.71
CA PHE A 35 51.94 -17.04 12.18
C PHE A 35 50.89 -17.54 11.19
N THR A 36 49.76 -17.98 11.71
CA THR A 36 48.62 -18.44 10.91
C THR A 36 47.69 -17.27 10.65
N LEU A 37 47.37 -17.05 9.37
CA LEU A 37 46.27 -16.18 8.98
C LEU A 37 45.11 -17.08 8.57
N ASP A 38 44.15 -17.25 9.46
CA ASP A 38 42.88 -17.88 9.10
C ASP A 38 42.09 -16.85 8.29
N THR A 39 41.83 -17.17 7.03
CA THR A 39 40.77 -16.49 6.29
C THR A 39 39.46 -16.92 6.94
N LEU A 40 38.91 -16.07 7.81
CA LEU A 40 37.53 -16.17 8.29
C LEU A 40 36.61 -16.03 7.07
N THR A 41 36.42 -17.12 6.34
CA THR A 41 35.27 -17.33 5.48
C THR A 41 34.12 -17.68 6.43
N GLY A 42 33.67 -16.69 7.20
CA GLY A 42 32.42 -16.82 7.93
C GLY A 42 31.30 -16.97 6.91
N GLY A 43 30.34 -17.88 7.17
CA GLY A 43 29.17 -18.05 6.33
C GLY A 43 28.42 -16.73 6.13
N ARG A 44 27.65 -16.66 5.05
CA ARG A 44 26.79 -15.54 4.67
C ARG A 44 25.36 -15.91 4.97
N ALA A 45 24.64 -14.99 5.60
CA ALA A 45 23.22 -15.16 5.82
C ALA A 45 22.48 -15.29 4.48
N PRO A 46 21.30 -15.95 4.46
CA PRO A 46 20.42 -15.95 3.32
C PRO A 46 20.05 -14.53 2.90
N GLU A 47 19.85 -14.33 1.61
CA GLU A 47 19.34 -13.07 1.06
C GLU A 47 17.84 -13.21 0.81
N LEU A 48 17.04 -12.31 1.38
CA LEU A 48 15.60 -12.27 1.15
C LEU A 48 15.22 -11.20 0.13
N SER A 49 14.35 -11.57 -0.81
CA SER A 49 13.57 -10.62 -1.60
C SER A 49 12.24 -10.31 -0.89
N ALA A 50 11.47 -9.36 -1.44
CA ALA A 50 10.21 -8.97 -0.84
C ALA A 50 9.21 -10.15 -0.80
N ILE A 51 8.72 -10.47 0.39
CA ILE A 51 7.61 -11.41 0.55
C ILE A 51 6.32 -10.66 0.25
N PRO A 52 5.49 -11.14 -0.68
CA PRO A 52 4.30 -10.40 -1.10
C PRO A 52 3.25 -10.41 0.02
N GLY A 53 2.90 -9.21 0.51
CA GLY A 53 1.68 -9.01 1.28
C GLY A 53 0.42 -9.21 0.42
N GLN A 54 -0.73 -9.37 1.07
CA GLN A 54 -1.99 -9.66 0.39
C GLN A 54 -3.17 -8.96 1.06
N THR A 55 -4.16 -8.57 0.26
CA THR A 55 -5.47 -8.15 0.75
C THR A 55 -6.54 -9.04 0.14
N VAL A 56 -7.34 -9.67 0.97
CA VAL A 56 -8.44 -10.57 0.56
C VAL A 56 -9.74 -10.15 1.21
N GLU A 57 -10.86 -10.60 0.65
CA GLU A 57 -12.16 -10.32 1.22
C GLU A 57 -12.41 -11.21 2.44
N ARG A 58 -13.09 -10.68 3.46
CA ARG A 58 -13.44 -11.44 4.66
C ARG A 58 -14.12 -12.76 4.32
N GLY A 59 -13.67 -13.83 4.98
CA GLY A 59 -14.15 -15.19 4.74
C GLY A 59 -13.47 -15.89 3.57
N THR A 60 -12.42 -15.30 2.97
CA THR A 60 -11.60 -15.94 1.95
C THR A 60 -10.18 -16.20 2.47
N ASP A 61 -9.57 -17.27 1.96
CA ASP A 61 -8.18 -17.61 2.27
C ASP A 61 -7.20 -16.77 1.45
N PHE A 62 -5.99 -16.57 1.99
CA PHE A 62 -4.91 -15.94 1.25
C PHE A 62 -4.32 -16.92 0.23
N THR A 63 -3.76 -16.39 -0.86
CA THR A 63 -3.04 -17.22 -1.84
C THR A 63 -1.77 -17.77 -1.20
N PRO A 64 -1.48 -19.08 -1.29
CA PRO A 64 -0.23 -19.64 -0.77
C PRO A 64 1.01 -18.97 -1.39
N ILE A 65 2.06 -18.82 -0.59
CA ILE A 65 3.32 -18.18 -1.01
C ILE A 65 4.42 -19.23 -1.15
N GLU A 66 5.01 -19.30 -2.35
CA GLU A 66 6.19 -20.11 -2.65
C GLU A 66 7.45 -19.42 -2.08
N LEU A 67 7.90 -19.84 -0.89
CA LEU A 67 8.98 -19.16 -0.18
C LEU A 67 10.35 -19.30 -0.87
N ASP A 68 10.54 -20.33 -1.69
CA ASP A 68 11.73 -20.50 -2.53
C ASP A 68 11.91 -19.36 -3.54
N ALA A 69 10.82 -18.66 -3.93
CA ALA A 69 10.92 -17.49 -4.80
C ALA A 69 11.41 -16.23 -4.04
N CYS A 70 11.45 -16.29 -2.71
CA CYS A 70 11.72 -15.16 -1.84
C CYS A 70 13.10 -15.22 -1.18
N VAL A 71 13.89 -16.29 -1.37
CA VAL A 71 15.17 -16.50 -0.70
C VAL A 71 16.25 -16.97 -1.66
N ASN A 72 17.49 -16.59 -1.38
CA ASN A 72 18.69 -17.15 -1.99
C ASN A 72 19.77 -17.29 -0.92
N ASP A 73 20.22 -18.51 -0.64
CA ASP A 73 21.37 -18.80 0.21
C ASP A 73 22.67 -18.77 -0.62
N PRO A 74 23.60 -17.83 -0.36
CA PRO A 74 24.84 -17.75 -1.12
C PRO A 74 25.84 -18.89 -0.87
N ASP A 75 25.72 -19.58 0.27
CA ASP A 75 26.68 -20.61 0.73
C ASP A 75 26.07 -22.01 0.78
N GLY A 76 24.75 -22.12 0.60
CA GLY A 76 23.99 -23.37 0.68
C GLY A 76 22.92 -23.52 -0.40
N SER A 77 21.99 -24.44 -0.16
CA SER A 77 20.79 -24.63 -0.98
C SER A 77 19.59 -24.04 -0.27
N ASP A 78 18.72 -23.35 -1.00
CA ASP A 78 17.46 -22.82 -0.46
C ASP A 78 16.55 -23.90 0.15
N ALA A 79 16.72 -25.16 -0.24
CA ALA A 79 16.02 -26.30 0.35
C ALA A 79 16.44 -26.64 1.77
N ALA A 80 17.60 -26.16 2.22
CA ALA A 80 18.05 -26.31 3.59
C ALA A 80 17.55 -25.18 4.51
N ILE A 81 16.94 -24.13 3.95
CA ILE A 81 16.43 -23.00 4.74
C ILE A 81 15.27 -23.43 5.63
N VAL A 82 15.40 -23.12 6.91
CA VAL A 82 14.34 -23.28 7.91
C VAL A 82 13.60 -21.96 8.06
N TRP A 83 12.30 -22.01 7.81
CA TRP A 83 11.41 -20.85 7.93
C TRP A 83 10.70 -20.83 9.28
N THR A 84 10.64 -19.65 9.88
CA THR A 84 9.79 -19.37 11.05
C THR A 84 9.01 -18.08 10.82
N VAL A 85 7.83 -17.99 11.41
CA VAL A 85 6.94 -16.83 11.29
C VAL A 85 6.49 -16.38 12.66
N SER A 86 6.36 -15.07 12.84
CA SER A 86 5.81 -14.46 14.05
C SER A 86 4.90 -13.28 13.70
N GLY A 87 4.10 -12.83 14.68
CA GLY A 87 3.09 -11.78 14.49
C GLY A 87 1.69 -12.31 14.15
N ASP A 88 1.51 -13.62 14.13
CA ASP A 88 0.31 -14.37 13.70
C ASP A 88 -0.78 -14.46 14.80
N GLN A 89 -1.27 -13.31 15.27
CA GLN A 89 -2.25 -13.26 16.37
C GLN A 89 -3.65 -13.71 15.93
N ASN A 90 -4.15 -13.17 14.82
CA ASN A 90 -5.45 -13.48 14.23
C ASN A 90 -5.32 -14.37 12.99
N LEU A 91 -4.12 -14.50 12.43
CA LEU A 91 -3.83 -15.39 11.31
C LEU A 91 -3.20 -16.70 11.79
N ALA A 92 -3.51 -17.80 11.10
CA ALA A 92 -2.79 -19.06 11.20
C ALA A 92 -1.84 -19.19 10.02
N VAL A 93 -0.62 -19.65 10.28
CA VAL A 93 0.42 -19.86 9.26
C VAL A 93 0.89 -21.30 9.33
N ASP A 94 0.79 -22.01 8.20
CA ASP A 94 1.30 -23.37 8.03
C ASP A 94 2.32 -23.37 6.89
N ILE A 95 3.51 -23.96 7.12
CA ILE A 95 4.56 -24.04 6.12
C ILE A 95 4.86 -25.50 5.87
N VAL A 96 4.44 -26.00 4.70
CA VAL A 96 4.67 -27.37 4.25
C VAL A 96 5.41 -27.32 2.93
N ALA A 97 6.52 -28.06 2.84
CA ALA A 97 7.37 -28.08 1.65
C ALA A 97 7.80 -26.69 1.16
N ARG A 98 7.98 -25.73 2.09
CA ARG A 98 8.35 -24.32 1.83
C ARG A 98 7.26 -23.50 1.10
N ILE A 99 6.02 -23.96 1.15
CA ILE A 99 4.83 -23.21 0.76
C ILE A 99 4.14 -22.72 2.02
N ALA A 100 4.05 -21.40 2.20
CA ALA A 100 3.31 -20.80 3.31
C ALA A 100 1.83 -20.66 2.95
N THR A 101 0.98 -21.35 3.71
CA THR A 101 -0.48 -21.21 3.67
C THR A 101 -0.91 -20.36 4.86
N ILE A 102 -1.61 -19.26 4.58
CA ILE A 102 -2.03 -18.28 5.59
C ILE A 102 -3.54 -18.16 5.54
N SER A 103 -4.20 -18.25 6.69
CA SER A 103 -5.66 -18.17 6.79
C SER A 103 -6.08 -17.42 8.06
N PRO A 104 -7.21 -16.69 8.05
CA PRO A 104 -7.79 -16.15 9.27
C PRO A 104 -8.17 -17.28 10.25
N ARG A 105 -7.82 -17.14 11.54
CA ARG A 105 -8.26 -18.06 12.60
C ARG A 105 -9.77 -17.96 12.84
N ASP A 106 -10.32 -16.76 12.65
CA ASP A 106 -11.75 -16.48 12.62
C ASP A 106 -12.12 -16.01 11.22
N ALA A 107 -13.04 -16.72 10.55
CA ALA A 107 -13.48 -16.41 9.19
C ALA A 107 -14.14 -15.02 9.08
N ASP A 108 -14.69 -14.49 10.18
CA ASP A 108 -15.32 -13.17 10.22
C ASP A 108 -14.34 -12.04 10.60
N TRP A 109 -13.06 -12.37 10.83
CA TRP A 109 -12.05 -11.38 11.18
C TRP A 109 -11.86 -10.34 10.07
N VAL A 110 -11.92 -9.07 10.46
CA VAL A 110 -11.58 -7.92 9.61
C VAL A 110 -10.44 -7.17 10.28
N GLY A 111 -9.31 -7.11 9.61
CA GLY A 111 -8.09 -6.56 10.19
C GLY A 111 -6.90 -6.72 9.27
N SER A 112 -5.76 -6.24 9.74
CA SER A 112 -4.47 -6.35 9.06
C SER A 112 -3.42 -6.79 10.08
N GLU A 113 -2.57 -7.72 9.67
CA GLU A 113 -1.42 -8.17 10.46
C GLU A 113 -0.15 -8.12 9.61
N THR A 114 0.93 -7.66 10.22
CA THR A 114 2.28 -7.78 9.65
C THR A 114 2.90 -9.06 10.18
N LEU A 115 3.16 -10.00 9.29
CA LEU A 115 3.87 -11.23 9.61
C LEU A 115 5.37 -11.03 9.34
N LEU A 116 6.20 -11.39 10.32
CA LEU A 116 7.65 -11.40 10.20
C LEU A 116 8.11 -12.82 9.87
N PHE A 117 8.60 -13.02 8.66
CA PHE A 117 9.19 -14.26 8.20
C PHE A 117 10.69 -14.23 8.41
N ARG A 118 11.25 -15.31 8.92
CA ARG A 118 12.69 -15.50 9.10
C ARG A 118 13.16 -16.75 8.38
N ALA A 119 14.12 -16.58 7.48
CA ALA A 119 14.84 -17.64 6.79
C ALA A 119 16.18 -17.88 7.51
N THR A 120 16.40 -19.08 8.03
CA THR A 120 17.65 -19.45 8.73
C THR A 120 18.37 -20.57 7.97
N ASP A 121 19.66 -20.39 7.70
CA ASP A 121 20.50 -21.40 7.04
C ASP A 121 21.01 -22.48 8.01
N ALA A 122 21.76 -23.45 7.47
CA ALA A 122 22.33 -24.56 8.23
C ALA A 122 23.42 -24.13 9.23
N ASP A 123 24.05 -22.98 9.02
CA ASP A 123 25.06 -22.39 9.91
C ASP A 123 24.42 -21.51 11.00
N GLY A 124 23.10 -21.31 10.94
CA GLY A 124 22.30 -20.54 11.89
C GLY A 124 22.25 -19.04 11.61
N LEU A 125 22.80 -18.58 10.47
CA LEU A 125 22.65 -17.20 10.02
C LEU A 125 21.27 -17.01 9.40
N TYR A 126 20.76 -15.78 9.40
CA TYR A 126 19.38 -15.54 9.04
C TYR A 126 19.15 -14.17 8.41
N ALA A 127 18.08 -14.08 7.64
CA ALA A 127 17.47 -12.85 7.18
C ALA A 127 15.97 -12.84 7.51
N GLU A 128 15.41 -11.65 7.63
CA GLU A 128 14.00 -11.43 7.98
C GLU A 128 13.32 -10.51 6.96
N GLY A 129 12.04 -10.75 6.73
CA GLY A 129 11.20 -9.97 5.84
C GLY A 129 9.78 -9.86 6.39
N GLU A 130 9.20 -8.68 6.28
CA GLU A 130 7.82 -8.42 6.69
C GLU A 130 6.87 -8.48 5.49
N ALA A 131 5.68 -9.02 5.70
CA ALA A 131 4.58 -8.96 4.75
C ALA A 131 3.26 -8.67 5.46
N VAL A 132 2.47 -7.77 4.88
CA VAL A 132 1.19 -7.33 5.45
C VAL A 132 0.05 -8.15 4.83
N PHE A 133 -0.79 -8.73 5.68
CA PHE A 133 -1.96 -9.51 5.29
C PHE A 133 -3.21 -8.87 5.84
N THR A 134 -4.12 -8.51 4.94
CA THR A 134 -5.36 -7.79 5.26
C THR A 134 -6.58 -8.61 4.87
N SER A 135 -7.44 -8.92 5.84
CA SER A 135 -8.80 -9.40 5.61
C SER A 135 -9.75 -8.19 5.68
N GLY A 136 -10.28 -7.80 4.53
CA GLY A 136 -11.08 -6.58 4.37
C GLY A 136 -12.55 -6.84 4.05
N VAL A 137 -13.35 -5.78 4.05
CA VAL A 137 -14.70 -5.81 3.49
C VAL A 137 -14.65 -5.38 2.03
N GLY A 138 -15.43 -6.06 1.19
CA GLY A 138 -15.54 -5.71 -0.23
C GLY A 138 -16.66 -4.71 -0.51
N PHE A 139 -16.41 -3.82 -1.45
CA PHE A 139 -17.34 -2.83 -1.99
C PHE A 139 -17.25 -2.80 -3.52
N ASP A 140 -18.40 -2.65 -4.18
CA ASP A 140 -18.47 -2.56 -5.65
C ASP A 140 -18.43 -1.10 -6.09
N LEU A 141 -17.30 -0.69 -6.66
CA LEU A 141 -17.16 0.62 -7.28
C LEU A 141 -17.69 0.58 -8.69
N ILE A 142 -18.81 1.27 -8.92
CA ILE A 142 -19.42 1.41 -10.24
C ILE A 142 -18.74 2.57 -10.96
N LEU A 143 -18.18 2.28 -12.13
CA LEU A 143 -17.55 3.23 -13.03
C LEU A 143 -18.35 3.29 -14.33
N ASP A 144 -18.67 4.50 -14.75
CA ASP A 144 -19.30 4.75 -16.04
C ASP A 144 -18.24 5.12 -17.09
N PRO A 145 -18.57 5.07 -18.40
CA PRO A 145 -17.67 5.53 -19.44
C PRO A 145 -17.35 7.03 -19.30
N GLY A 146 -16.07 7.35 -19.17
CA GLY A 146 -15.53 8.70 -19.06
C GLY A 146 -14.95 8.99 -17.68
N TRP A 147 -14.98 10.28 -17.32
CA TRP A 147 -14.48 10.75 -16.03
C TRP A 147 -15.45 10.41 -14.91
N ASN A 148 -14.94 9.72 -13.89
CA ASN A 148 -15.68 9.37 -12.69
C ASN A 148 -15.05 10.07 -11.49
N LEU A 149 -15.87 10.77 -10.73
CA LEU A 149 -15.46 11.32 -9.44
C LEU A 149 -15.77 10.27 -8.37
N ILE A 150 -14.73 9.68 -7.79
CA ILE A 150 -14.85 8.56 -6.86
C ILE A 150 -14.28 8.90 -5.49
N ALA A 151 -14.72 8.21 -4.46
CA ALA A 151 -14.04 8.16 -3.17
C ALA A 151 -14.30 6.81 -2.51
N LEU A 152 -13.26 6.19 -1.95
CA LEU A 152 -13.41 4.86 -1.37
C LEU A 152 -13.98 4.91 0.06
N PRO A 153 -14.95 4.04 0.39
CA PRO A 153 -15.44 3.89 1.77
C PRO A 153 -14.56 2.96 2.63
N VAL A 154 -13.54 2.37 2.03
CA VAL A 154 -12.58 1.45 2.66
C VAL A 154 -11.15 1.99 2.53
N HIS A 155 -10.31 1.68 3.52
CA HIS A 155 -8.88 1.90 3.48
C HIS A 155 -8.20 0.76 2.72
N THR A 156 -7.40 1.11 1.73
CA THR A 156 -6.55 0.19 0.99
C THR A 156 -5.18 0.82 0.80
N ASP A 157 -4.15 0.04 1.05
CA ASP A 157 -2.74 0.36 0.81
C ASP A 157 -2.28 -0.04 -0.61
N ARG A 158 -3.14 -0.75 -1.34
CA ARG A 158 -2.87 -1.16 -2.73
C ARG A 158 -2.78 0.07 -3.63
N PRO A 159 -1.80 0.10 -4.56
CA PRO A 159 -1.70 1.18 -5.51
C PRO A 159 -2.91 1.19 -6.46
N VAL A 160 -3.23 2.39 -6.99
CA VAL A 160 -4.31 2.59 -7.97
C VAL A 160 -4.16 1.63 -9.14
N ALA A 161 -2.93 1.40 -9.61
CA ALA A 161 -2.64 0.49 -10.72
C ALA A 161 -3.12 -0.95 -10.46
N GLU A 162 -3.13 -1.40 -9.21
CA GLU A 162 -3.53 -2.73 -8.82
C GLU A 162 -5.04 -2.83 -8.57
N ILE A 163 -5.63 -1.83 -7.90
CA ILE A 163 -7.09 -1.76 -7.67
C ILE A 163 -7.83 -1.64 -9.00
N MET A 164 -7.28 -0.82 -9.90
CA MET A 164 -7.83 -0.53 -11.22
C MET A 164 -7.21 -1.41 -12.31
N THR A 165 -6.74 -2.61 -11.94
CA THR A 165 -6.20 -3.56 -12.92
C THR A 165 -7.25 -3.84 -14.00
N GLY A 166 -6.85 -3.76 -15.26
CA GLY A 166 -7.75 -3.95 -16.41
C GLY A 166 -8.45 -2.69 -16.90
N LEU A 167 -8.29 -1.55 -16.22
CA LEU A 167 -8.74 -0.27 -16.76
C LEU A 167 -7.76 0.26 -17.82
N ALA A 168 -8.28 0.89 -18.87
CA ALA A 168 -7.46 1.48 -19.95
C ALA A 168 -6.51 2.59 -19.46
N MET A 169 -6.89 3.30 -18.39
CA MET A 169 -6.06 4.34 -17.76
C MET A 169 -6.15 4.23 -16.23
N PRO A 170 -5.30 3.42 -15.59
CA PRO A 170 -5.34 3.21 -14.14
C PRO A 170 -4.62 4.33 -13.39
N TYR A 171 -5.03 5.57 -13.67
CA TYR A 171 -4.52 6.77 -13.03
C TYR A 171 -5.65 7.46 -12.26
N ALA A 172 -5.28 8.01 -11.10
CA ALA A 172 -6.16 8.82 -10.29
C ALA A 172 -5.60 10.23 -10.13
N TRP A 173 -6.48 11.23 -10.06
CA TRP A 173 -6.11 12.61 -9.82
C TRP A 173 -6.87 13.16 -8.62
N GLY A 174 -6.14 13.47 -7.55
CA GLY A 174 -6.67 14.05 -6.33
C GLY A 174 -6.57 15.57 -6.36
N TRP A 175 -7.40 16.23 -5.55
CA TRP A 175 -7.25 17.66 -5.31
C TRP A 175 -6.29 17.93 -4.16
N SER A 176 -5.27 18.75 -4.41
CA SER A 176 -4.26 19.12 -3.41
C SER A 176 -4.73 20.30 -2.55
N GLU A 177 -4.12 20.46 -1.38
CA GLU A 177 -4.37 21.61 -0.49
C GLU A 177 -4.00 22.95 -1.14
N GLN A 178 -3.17 22.93 -2.18
CA GLN A 178 -2.74 24.11 -2.92
C GLN A 178 -3.72 24.49 -4.04
N GLY A 179 -4.84 23.76 -4.16
CA GLY A 179 -5.88 24.06 -5.14
C GLY A 179 -5.56 23.59 -6.56
N ASN A 180 -4.81 22.50 -6.71
CA ASN A 180 -4.45 21.92 -8.00
C ASN A 180 -4.73 20.41 -8.04
N TYR A 181 -4.91 19.86 -9.24
CA TYR A 181 -4.98 18.41 -9.40
C TYR A 181 -3.58 17.79 -9.44
N GLU A 182 -3.39 16.73 -8.68
CA GLU A 182 -2.16 15.97 -8.57
C GLU A 182 -2.39 14.49 -8.81
N ARG A 183 -1.42 13.79 -9.38
CA ARG A 183 -1.51 12.34 -9.58
C ARG A 183 -1.47 11.65 -8.22
N VAL A 184 -2.45 10.76 -8.01
CA VAL A 184 -2.57 9.92 -6.81
C VAL A 184 -2.19 8.49 -7.19
N THR A 185 -1.29 7.90 -6.42
CA THR A 185 -0.84 6.51 -6.62
C THR A 185 -1.46 5.54 -5.62
N VAL A 186 -1.97 6.04 -4.49
CA VAL A 186 -2.67 5.26 -3.46
C VAL A 186 -3.95 5.99 -3.08
N LEU A 187 -5.09 5.31 -3.16
CA LEU A 187 -6.39 5.93 -2.87
C LEU A 187 -6.57 6.07 -1.36
N THR A 188 -6.49 7.30 -0.86
CA THR A 188 -6.82 7.57 0.53
C THR A 188 -8.35 7.46 0.72
N PRO A 189 -8.85 6.63 1.66
CA PRO A 189 -10.28 6.58 1.95
C PRO A 189 -10.87 7.97 2.20
N ARG A 190 -12.14 8.14 1.79
CA ARG A 190 -12.91 9.40 1.87
C ARG A 190 -12.37 10.57 1.05
N ARG A 191 -11.10 10.58 0.65
CA ARG A 191 -10.56 11.62 -0.23
C ARG A 191 -11.04 11.30 -1.65
N GLY A 192 -11.78 12.23 -2.23
CA GLY A 192 -12.25 12.05 -3.59
C GLY A 192 -11.12 12.24 -4.59
N CYS A 193 -11.22 11.53 -5.71
CA CYS A 193 -10.31 11.65 -6.82
C CYS A 193 -11.05 11.38 -8.14
N TRP A 194 -10.46 11.87 -9.21
CA TRP A 194 -10.91 11.58 -10.56
C TRP A 194 -10.21 10.33 -11.08
N VAL A 195 -10.98 9.44 -11.70
CA VAL A 195 -10.48 8.34 -12.51
C VAL A 195 -11.12 8.38 -13.89
N LEU A 196 -10.38 8.02 -14.92
CA LEU A 196 -10.90 7.91 -16.28
C LEU A 196 -11.05 6.43 -16.62
N HIS A 197 -12.25 6.04 -17.01
CA HIS A 197 -12.49 4.74 -17.61
C HIS A 197 -13.13 4.93 -18.99
N LEU A 198 -12.87 4.05 -19.94
CA LEU A 198 -13.39 4.23 -21.32
C LEU A 198 -14.66 3.42 -21.57
N GLN A 199 -15.05 2.58 -20.62
CA GLN A 199 -16.22 1.71 -20.69
C GLN A 199 -16.95 1.74 -19.34
N GLY A 200 -18.12 1.14 -19.24
CA GLY A 200 -18.74 0.90 -17.95
C GLY A 200 -18.06 -0.30 -17.27
N ALA A 201 -17.77 -0.22 -15.98
CA ALA A 201 -17.18 -1.32 -15.22
C ALA A 201 -17.67 -1.34 -13.78
N VAL A 202 -17.64 -2.53 -13.18
CA VAL A 202 -17.78 -2.72 -11.73
C VAL A 202 -16.44 -3.24 -11.21
N VAL A 203 -15.79 -2.45 -10.37
CA VAL A 203 -14.50 -2.80 -9.76
C VAL A 203 -14.74 -3.22 -8.32
N ARG A 204 -14.39 -4.47 -7.99
CA ARG A 204 -14.44 -4.97 -6.62
C ARG A 204 -13.25 -4.42 -5.83
N VAL A 205 -13.53 -3.50 -4.91
CA VAL A 205 -12.50 -2.92 -4.03
C VAL A 205 -12.61 -3.57 -2.65
N VAL A 206 -11.50 -4.11 -2.17
CA VAL A 206 -11.42 -4.72 -0.83
C VAL A 206 -10.47 -3.91 0.03
N GLY A 207 -10.88 -3.66 1.28
CA GLY A 207 -10.05 -2.94 2.23
C GLY A 207 -10.63 -2.92 3.64
N LEU A 208 -9.94 -2.29 4.56
CA LEU A 208 -10.43 -2.13 5.92
C LEU A 208 -11.55 -1.09 5.98
N PRO A 209 -12.66 -1.33 6.70
CA PRO A 209 -13.70 -0.33 6.84
C PRO A 209 -13.16 0.90 7.56
N VAL A 210 -13.53 2.09 7.10
CA VAL A 210 -13.08 3.34 7.72
C VAL A 210 -13.87 3.59 9.01
N ALA A 211 -13.20 3.54 10.16
CA ALA A 211 -13.81 3.82 11.45
C ALA A 211 -14.21 5.31 11.57
N GLY A 212 -15.42 5.57 12.08
CA GLY A 212 -15.97 6.90 12.29
C GLY A 212 -17.09 7.25 11.31
N THR A 213 -18.05 8.07 11.75
CA THR A 213 -19.24 8.39 10.95
C THR A 213 -19.11 9.67 10.12
N PHE A 214 -18.16 10.55 10.45
CA PHE A 214 -18.13 11.91 9.88
C PHE A 214 -16.81 12.29 9.23
N VAL A 215 -16.89 13.14 8.21
CA VAL A 215 -15.75 13.73 7.51
C VAL A 215 -15.53 15.17 8.00
N ALA A 216 -14.33 15.46 8.49
CA ALA A 216 -13.96 16.83 8.86
C ALA A 216 -13.73 17.66 7.60
N LEU A 217 -14.55 18.70 7.41
CA LEU A 217 -14.40 19.65 6.31
C LEU A 217 -13.43 20.77 6.68
N ARG A 218 -12.69 21.25 5.68
CA ARG A 218 -11.81 22.40 5.78
C ARG A 218 -12.44 23.60 5.09
N THR A 219 -12.06 24.80 5.51
CA THR A 219 -12.38 26.02 4.77
C THR A 219 -11.92 25.90 3.32
N GLY A 220 -12.78 26.26 2.37
CA GLY A 220 -12.56 26.12 0.94
C GLY A 220 -13.23 24.87 0.35
N TRP A 221 -12.70 24.43 -0.79
CA TRP A 221 -13.21 23.26 -1.52
C TRP A 221 -12.66 21.96 -0.95
N ASN A 222 -13.56 21.01 -0.68
CA ASN A 222 -13.27 19.68 -0.20
C ASN A 222 -13.77 18.68 -1.24
N LEU A 223 -12.88 17.86 -1.76
CA LEU A 223 -13.24 16.74 -2.60
C LEU A 223 -13.23 15.47 -1.76
N ILE A 224 -14.42 14.99 -1.41
CA ILE A 224 -14.60 13.86 -0.51
C ILE A 224 -15.74 12.97 -1.00
N GLY A 225 -15.90 11.79 -0.42
CA GLY A 225 -17.12 11.01 -0.65
C GLY A 225 -17.64 10.33 0.60
N ALA A 226 -18.72 9.58 0.39
CA ALA A 226 -19.41 8.89 1.46
C ALA A 226 -18.55 7.77 2.05
N ALA A 227 -18.51 7.67 3.38
CA ALA A 227 -17.97 6.52 4.07
C ALA A 227 -18.81 6.23 5.31
N VAL A 228 -19.52 5.12 5.27
CA VAL A 228 -20.27 4.59 6.41
C VAL A 228 -19.74 3.21 6.77
N PRO A 229 -19.85 2.79 8.04
CA PRO A 229 -19.50 1.43 8.43
C PRO A 229 -20.33 0.38 7.65
N PRO A 230 -19.76 -0.80 7.36
CA PRO A 230 -20.53 -1.90 6.78
C PRO A 230 -21.65 -2.36 7.75
N PRO A 231 -22.77 -2.91 7.24
CA PRO A 231 -23.04 -3.21 5.84
C PRO A 231 -23.28 -1.94 5.00
N PHE A 232 -22.70 -1.93 3.79
CA PHE A 232 -22.78 -0.77 2.91
C PHE A 232 -24.21 -0.58 2.36
N PRO A 233 -24.85 0.60 2.58
CA PRO A 233 -26.18 0.87 2.06
C PRO A 233 -26.20 0.90 0.54
N ALA A 234 -27.25 0.29 -0.04
CA ALA A 234 -27.52 0.37 -1.47
C ALA A 234 -28.17 1.69 -1.90
N GLN A 235 -28.74 2.44 -0.95
CA GLN A 235 -29.42 3.70 -1.21
C GLN A 235 -28.48 4.90 -0.98
N PRO A 236 -28.63 6.00 -1.73
CA PRO A 236 -27.89 7.22 -1.48
C PRO A 236 -28.12 7.75 -0.06
N LEU A 237 -27.04 8.25 0.54
CA LEU A 237 -27.03 8.89 1.85
C LEU A 237 -27.40 10.37 1.74
N ASP A 238 -27.94 10.94 2.81
CA ASP A 238 -28.14 12.40 2.91
C ASP A 238 -26.92 13.09 3.54
N ALA A 239 -26.89 14.42 3.50
CA ALA A 239 -25.79 15.20 4.07
C ALA A 239 -25.64 15.01 5.58
N ALA A 240 -26.77 14.80 6.29
CA ALA A 240 -26.78 14.57 7.73
C ALA A 240 -26.11 13.25 8.12
N SER A 241 -26.14 12.25 7.23
CA SER A 241 -25.47 10.96 7.42
C SER A 241 -23.96 11.02 7.16
N LEU A 242 -23.48 12.02 6.40
CA LEU A 242 -22.07 12.17 6.05
C LEU A 242 -21.30 13.12 6.96
N PHE A 243 -21.98 14.15 7.47
CA PHE A 243 -21.37 15.22 8.23
C PHE A 243 -21.89 15.24 9.66
N GLY A 244 -21.02 15.63 10.59
CA GLY A 244 -21.38 15.74 11.99
C GLY A 244 -22.55 16.72 12.19
N PRO A 245 -23.26 16.62 13.34
CA PRO A 245 -24.30 17.58 13.68
C PRO A 245 -23.81 19.03 13.53
N GLY A 246 -24.60 19.87 12.84
CA GLY A 246 -24.27 21.28 12.59
C GLY A 246 -23.22 21.55 11.51
N GLN A 247 -22.62 20.50 10.91
CA GLN A 247 -21.66 20.64 9.81
C GLN A 247 -22.32 20.69 8.43
N HIS A 248 -23.54 20.20 8.26
CA HIS A 248 -24.22 20.14 6.96
C HIS A 248 -25.11 21.36 6.65
N ASP A 249 -25.41 22.22 7.65
CA ASP A 249 -26.35 23.32 7.48
C ASP A 249 -25.87 24.33 6.42
N GLY A 250 -26.61 24.43 5.31
CA GLY A 250 -26.29 25.33 4.22
C GLY A 250 -25.00 24.99 3.46
N ILE A 251 -24.54 23.73 3.52
CA ILE A 251 -23.54 23.20 2.59
C ILE A 251 -24.29 22.53 1.44
N CYS A 252 -23.98 22.91 0.20
CA CYS A 252 -24.39 22.17 -0.99
C CYS A 252 -23.26 21.24 -1.43
N GLY A 253 -23.62 20.03 -1.84
CA GLY A 253 -22.73 19.10 -2.50
C GLY A 253 -22.86 19.23 -4.02
N TRP A 254 -21.78 19.00 -4.74
CA TRP A 254 -21.79 18.93 -6.20
C TRP A 254 -21.24 17.59 -6.68
N GLY A 255 -22.08 16.83 -7.38
CA GLY A 255 -21.71 15.59 -8.06
C GLY A 255 -21.41 15.83 -9.52
N TRP A 256 -20.67 14.91 -10.15
CA TRP A 256 -20.43 14.94 -11.59
C TRP A 256 -21.60 14.31 -12.35
N GLY A 257 -22.11 15.02 -13.36
CA GLY A 257 -23.21 14.58 -14.20
C GLY A 257 -22.88 14.59 -15.70
N TRP A 258 -21.65 14.22 -16.08
CA TRP A 258 -21.14 14.17 -17.47
C TRP A 258 -20.88 15.50 -18.15
N GLU A 259 -21.87 16.40 -18.15
CA GLU A 259 -21.78 17.71 -18.79
C GLU A 259 -21.23 18.78 -17.82
N GLY A 260 -21.07 18.42 -16.55
CA GLY A 260 -20.59 19.33 -15.52
C GLY A 260 -20.99 18.89 -14.12
N TYR A 261 -20.80 19.81 -13.18
CA TYR A 261 -21.20 19.62 -11.80
C TYR A 261 -22.66 20.01 -11.59
N LEU A 262 -23.41 19.12 -10.95
CA LEU A 262 -24.80 19.35 -10.59
C LEU A 262 -24.93 19.37 -9.05
N PRO A 263 -25.73 20.30 -8.49
CA PRO A 263 -26.01 20.29 -7.08
C PRO A 263 -26.76 19.00 -6.71
N THR A 264 -26.37 18.38 -5.60
CA THR A 264 -27.00 17.14 -5.11
C THR A 264 -27.19 17.17 -3.60
N THR A 265 -28.22 16.45 -3.15
CA THR A 265 -28.50 16.15 -1.74
C THR A 265 -28.39 14.66 -1.42
N GLY A 266 -28.17 13.82 -2.44
CA GLY A 266 -27.99 12.38 -2.31
C GLY A 266 -26.55 11.97 -2.67
N PHE A 267 -25.95 11.16 -1.80
CA PHE A 267 -24.55 10.76 -1.87
C PHE A 267 -24.42 9.23 -1.88
N SER A 268 -24.08 8.70 -3.05
CA SER A 268 -23.84 7.27 -3.24
C SER A 268 -22.47 6.87 -2.69
N LEU A 269 -22.38 5.65 -2.16
CA LEU A 269 -21.08 5.07 -1.84
C LEU A 269 -20.23 4.89 -3.10
N GLY A 270 -18.91 5.05 -2.96
CA GLY A 270 -17.96 4.99 -4.06
C GLY A 270 -17.88 6.26 -4.91
N ALA A 271 -18.90 7.13 -4.86
CA ALA A 271 -18.89 8.41 -5.56
C ALA A 271 -18.22 9.50 -4.72
N GLY A 272 -17.49 10.38 -5.41
CA GLY A 272 -16.90 11.59 -4.86
C GLY A 272 -17.77 12.82 -5.17
N TYR A 273 -17.66 13.82 -4.30
CA TYR A 273 -18.46 15.03 -4.31
C TYR A 273 -17.64 16.21 -3.84
N TRP A 274 -17.90 17.37 -4.43
CA TRP A 274 -17.36 18.62 -3.94
C TRP A 274 -18.25 19.23 -2.88
N PHE A 275 -17.63 19.76 -1.84
CA PHE A 275 -18.28 20.56 -0.82
C PHE A 275 -17.47 21.82 -0.56
N TYR A 276 -18.15 22.97 -0.51
CA TYR A 276 -17.51 24.24 -0.21
C TYR A 276 -17.85 24.69 1.21
N VAL A 277 -16.82 25.03 1.99
CA VAL A 277 -16.98 25.66 3.30
C VAL A 277 -16.45 27.11 3.24
N PRO A 278 -17.28 28.13 3.46
CA PRO A 278 -16.82 29.52 3.41
C PRO A 278 -15.85 29.85 4.57
N PRO A 279 -14.91 30.78 4.36
CA PRO A 279 -14.07 31.30 5.43
C PRO A 279 -14.92 31.93 6.55
N GLY A 280 -14.65 31.55 7.80
CA GLY A 280 -15.31 32.15 8.97
C GLY A 280 -16.61 31.49 9.43
N ARG A 281 -17.03 30.35 8.85
CA ARG A 281 -18.17 29.59 9.39
C ARG A 281 -17.80 28.83 10.68
N GLN A 282 -18.29 29.32 11.81
CA GLN A 282 -19.18 28.50 12.66
C GLN A 282 -20.59 28.73 12.09
N THR A 283 -21.39 27.69 11.80
CA THR A 283 -22.76 27.81 11.25
C THR A 283 -23.66 28.68 12.18
N PRO A 284 -24.72 29.41 11.70
CA PRO A 284 -25.47 29.26 10.44
C PRO A 284 -25.85 30.56 9.64
N GLN A 285 -26.32 30.33 8.40
CA GLN A 285 -27.10 31.13 7.42
C GLN A 285 -26.54 32.39 6.71
N ASP A 286 -26.47 32.31 5.37
CA ASP A 286 -27.10 33.30 4.47
C ASP A 286 -27.59 32.59 3.18
N PRO A 287 -28.90 32.64 2.85
CA PRO A 287 -29.47 32.05 1.63
C PRO A 287 -29.25 32.85 0.33
N ARG A 288 -28.50 33.97 0.33
CA ARG A 288 -28.45 34.87 -0.84
C ARG A 288 -27.06 35.25 -1.37
N GLY A 289 -25.99 34.60 -0.91
CA GLY A 289 -24.66 34.75 -1.50
C GLY A 289 -24.51 33.88 -2.75
N THR A 290 -23.92 34.41 -3.83
CA THR A 290 -23.60 33.63 -5.04
C THR A 290 -22.79 32.39 -4.65
N THR A 291 -23.34 31.21 -4.91
CA THR A 291 -22.66 29.93 -4.69
C THR A 291 -21.38 29.89 -5.52
N PRO A 292 -20.21 29.64 -4.92
CA PRO A 292 -18.98 29.51 -5.71
C PRO A 292 -19.10 28.29 -6.63
N SER A 293 -18.61 28.41 -7.86
CA SER A 293 -18.55 27.31 -8.82
C SER A 293 -17.53 26.27 -8.36
N ALA A 294 -17.91 24.98 -8.41
CA ALA A 294 -16.99 23.88 -8.13
C ALA A 294 -15.73 23.98 -8.99
N PRO A 295 -14.56 23.52 -8.50
CA PRO A 295 -13.33 23.56 -9.27
C PRO A 295 -13.55 22.86 -10.60
N ALA A 296 -13.29 23.57 -11.71
CA ALA A 296 -13.43 23.01 -13.04
C ALA A 296 -12.71 21.66 -13.10
N ALA A 297 -13.35 20.65 -13.70
CA ALA A 297 -12.60 19.50 -14.19
C ALA A 297 -11.50 20.11 -15.08
N GLY A 298 -10.22 19.89 -14.76
CA GLY A 298 -9.13 20.66 -15.34
C GLY A 298 -9.29 20.81 -16.85
N ASN A 299 -9.09 22.03 -17.39
CA ASN A 299 -9.37 22.43 -18.78
C ASN A 299 -8.63 21.62 -19.89
N GLY A 300 -8.04 20.47 -19.59
CA GLY A 300 -7.44 19.52 -20.55
C GLY A 300 -8.19 18.18 -20.65
N LEU A 301 -9.39 18.05 -20.06
CA LEU A 301 -10.15 16.79 -20.01
C LEU A 301 -11.23 16.68 -21.10
N THR A 302 -10.94 17.17 -22.31
CA THR A 302 -11.83 16.99 -23.46
C THR A 302 -11.71 15.58 -24.02
N ASP A 303 -12.80 14.82 -23.89
CA ASP A 303 -13.34 13.81 -24.81
C ASP A 303 -12.39 13.31 -25.92
N PRO A 304 -11.87 12.06 -25.86
CA PRO A 304 -11.34 11.42 -27.05
C PRO A 304 -12.55 10.89 -27.83
N ARG A 305 -13.02 11.69 -28.79
CA ARG A 305 -13.78 11.14 -29.92
C ARG A 305 -13.01 10.01 -30.60
#